data_AF-A0A7L1F660-F1
#
_entry.id   AF-A0A7L1F660-F1
#
_cell.length_a   1.000
_cell.length_b   1.000
_cell.length_c   1.000
_cell.angle_alpha   90.00
_cell.angle_beta   90.00
_cell.angle_gamma   90.00
#
_symmetry.space_group_name_H-M   'P 1'
#
loop_
_entity.id
_entity.type
_entity.pdbx_description
1 polymer ?
#
loop_
_entity_poly.entity_id
_entity_poly.type
_entity_poly.pdbx_seq_one_letter_code
_entity_poly.pdbx_strand_id
1 'polypeptide(L)'
;LQGIIQAYKSGVTLQGNTTSLGRWDFSGSFFFSISAITTIGYGNLSPSTAAGRIFCIVFALFGIPLNLVLLNEIGQLMLLGVQRCAHRLEEVFHWRNKASFLMKTCALVTGLLLFLLLPPLLFSDKEGWSYDEGFYYSFITLSTIGFGDYVIGMNPDQAYPSWYKNVISLWILFGMAWLALVIKFCINILE
;
A
#
# COMPACT_ATOMS: atom_id res chain seq x y z
N LEU A 1 -3.24 -21.67 -29.23
CA LEU A 1 -2.48 -20.77 -28.33
C LEU A 1 -3.09 -19.35 -28.26
N GLN A 2 -3.37 -18.69 -29.40
CA GLN A 2 -3.92 -17.32 -29.41
C GLN A 2 -5.22 -17.14 -28.62
N GLY A 3 -6.16 -18.09 -28.71
CA GLY A 3 -7.41 -18.04 -27.93
C GLY A 3 -7.20 -18.11 -26.41
N ILE A 4 -6.19 -18.87 -25.96
CA ILE A 4 -5.82 -18.98 -24.54
C ILE A 4 -5.21 -17.67 -24.04
N ILE A 5 -4.32 -17.07 -24.85
CA ILE A 5 -3.74 -15.76 -24.55
C ILE A 5 -4.82 -14.68 -24.51
N GLN A 6 -5.79 -14.73 -25.42
CA GLN A 6 -6.89 -13.78 -25.46
C GLN A 6 -7.83 -13.94 -24.25
N ALA A 7 -8.16 -15.18 -23.87
CA ALA A 7 -8.98 -15.47 -22.69
C ALA A 7 -8.30 -15.00 -21.39
N TYR A 8 -6.98 -15.25 -21.27
CA TYR A 8 -6.17 -14.75 -20.17
C TYR A 8 -6.16 -13.21 -20.11
N LYS A 9 -5.97 -12.55 -21.26
CA LYS A 9 -6.02 -11.08 -21.39
C LYS A 9 -7.39 -10.50 -21.09
N SER A 10 -8.48 -11.23 -21.36
CA SER A 10 -9.84 -10.82 -20.97
C SER A 10 -10.15 -11.05 -19.50
N GLY A 11 -9.20 -11.56 -18.71
CA GLY A 11 -9.33 -11.75 -17.27
C GLY A 11 -9.88 -13.12 -16.86
N VAL A 12 -10.03 -14.06 -17.80
CA VAL A 12 -10.44 -15.45 -17.52
C VAL A 12 -9.22 -16.25 -17.11
N THR A 13 -9.21 -16.73 -15.87
CA THR A 13 -8.15 -17.62 -15.37
C THR A 13 -8.40 -19.04 -15.83
N LEU A 14 -7.34 -19.72 -16.29
CA LEU A 14 -7.41 -21.09 -16.81
C LEU A 14 -7.56 -22.14 -15.69
N GLN A 15 -7.50 -21.73 -14.42
CA GLN A 15 -7.19 -22.60 -13.28
C GLN A 15 -8.35 -22.73 -12.27
N GLY A 16 -9.59 -22.44 -12.65
CA GLY A 16 -10.73 -22.64 -11.74
C GLY A 16 -12.10 -22.44 -12.38
N ASN A 17 -13.14 -22.97 -11.71
CA ASN A 17 -14.54 -22.85 -12.11
C ASN A 17 -15.19 -21.51 -11.67
N THR A 18 -14.39 -20.52 -11.29
CA THR A 18 -14.84 -19.21 -10.81
C THR A 18 -14.57 -18.15 -11.88
N THR A 19 -15.61 -17.46 -12.32
CA THR A 19 -15.59 -16.54 -13.47
C THR A 19 -14.90 -15.20 -13.21
N SER A 20 -14.38 -14.97 -12.01
CA SER A 20 -13.54 -13.82 -11.67
C SER A 20 -13.08 -14.02 -10.22
N LEU A 21 -11.78 -14.05 -9.92
CA LEU A 21 -11.24 -14.05 -8.54
C LEU A 21 -11.50 -12.72 -7.81
N GLY A 22 -12.74 -12.23 -7.81
CA GLY A 22 -13.07 -10.89 -7.30
C GLY A 22 -12.26 -9.79 -7.99
N ARG A 23 -11.92 -9.96 -9.28
CA ARG A 23 -11.11 -9.00 -10.04
C ARG A 23 -11.78 -7.63 -10.13
N TRP A 24 -13.09 -7.62 -10.43
CA TRP A 24 -13.91 -6.41 -10.57
C TRP A 24 -15.09 -6.39 -9.61
N ASP A 25 -14.97 -7.05 -8.45
CA ASP A 25 -15.91 -6.81 -7.35
C ASP A 25 -15.60 -5.45 -6.69
N PHE A 26 -16.40 -5.05 -5.70
CA PHE A 26 -16.19 -3.76 -5.02
C PHE A 26 -14.80 -3.66 -4.38
N SER A 27 -14.33 -4.74 -3.76
CA SER A 27 -13.06 -4.79 -3.02
C SER A 27 -11.85 -4.72 -3.96
N GLY A 28 -11.91 -5.45 -5.08
CA GLY A 28 -10.93 -5.40 -6.17
C GLY A 28 -10.94 -4.06 -6.90
N SER A 29 -12.11 -3.46 -7.12
CA SER A 29 -12.23 -2.14 -7.74
C SER A 29 -11.68 -1.02 -6.85
N PHE A 30 -11.89 -1.13 -5.53
CA PHE A 30 -11.30 -0.21 -4.56
C PHE A 30 -9.77 -0.34 -4.53
N PHE A 31 -9.25 -1.57 -4.47
CA PHE A 31 -7.81 -1.83 -4.54
C PHE A 31 -7.18 -1.30 -5.84
N PHE A 32 -7.84 -1.52 -6.99
CA PHE A 32 -7.42 -0.97 -8.28
C PHE A 32 -7.38 0.56 -8.22
N SER A 33 -8.43 1.20 -7.71
CA SER A 33 -8.53 2.66 -7.61
C SER A 33 -7.41 3.25 -6.75
N ILE A 34 -7.14 2.64 -5.58
CA ILE A 34 -6.01 3.02 -4.73
C ILE A 34 -4.70 2.85 -5.49
N SER A 35 -4.42 1.67 -6.06
CA SER A 35 -3.17 1.41 -6.79
C SER A 35 -2.92 2.38 -7.96
N ALA A 36 -3.98 2.87 -8.60
CA ALA A 36 -3.90 3.83 -9.69
C ALA A 36 -3.58 5.25 -9.20
N ILE A 37 -4.25 5.73 -8.15
CA ILE A 37 -4.00 7.09 -7.61
C ILE A 37 -2.70 7.17 -6.79
N THR A 38 -2.26 6.05 -6.21
CA THR A 38 -1.00 5.92 -5.50
C THR A 38 0.19 5.66 -6.42
N THR A 39 -0.04 5.65 -7.74
CA THR A 39 0.98 5.42 -8.77
C THR A 39 1.73 4.10 -8.66
N ILE A 40 1.20 3.11 -7.91
CA ILE A 40 1.80 1.76 -7.79
C ILE A 40 1.58 0.99 -9.09
N GLY A 41 0.33 0.95 -9.56
CA GLY A 41 -0.01 0.40 -10.88
C GLY A 41 0.45 -1.03 -11.17
N TYR A 42 0.10 -2.01 -10.31
CA TYR A 42 0.49 -3.43 -10.47
C TYR A 42 0.20 -4.05 -11.86
N GLY A 43 -0.73 -3.49 -12.64
CA GLY A 43 -0.99 -3.91 -14.03
C GLY A 43 -1.74 -5.25 -14.18
N ASN A 44 -1.89 -6.02 -13.10
CA ASN A 44 -2.66 -7.27 -13.05
C ASN A 44 -4.18 -7.05 -13.27
N LEU A 45 -4.66 -5.85 -13.00
CA LEU A 45 -6.02 -5.36 -13.24
C LEU A 45 -5.94 -4.09 -14.08
N SER A 46 -6.52 -4.11 -15.28
CA SER A 46 -6.56 -2.95 -16.16
C SER A 46 -7.84 -2.92 -17.00
N PRO A 47 -8.38 -1.72 -17.30
CA PRO A 47 -9.58 -1.59 -18.12
C PRO A 47 -9.30 -2.04 -19.56
N SER A 48 -10.05 -3.03 -20.02
CA SER A 48 -9.97 -3.55 -21.38
C SER A 48 -10.77 -2.73 -22.40
N THR A 49 -11.78 -1.97 -21.95
CA THR A 49 -12.68 -1.18 -22.81
C THR A 49 -12.11 0.20 -23.11
N ALA A 50 -12.41 0.74 -24.30
CA ALA A 50 -11.98 2.10 -24.68
C ALA A 50 -12.52 3.17 -23.71
N ALA A 51 -13.81 3.08 -23.34
CA ALA A 51 -14.43 3.97 -22.38
C ALA A 51 -13.77 3.88 -20.98
N GLY A 52 -13.47 2.66 -20.51
CA GLY A 52 -12.81 2.46 -19.21
C GLY A 52 -11.40 3.04 -19.16
N ARG A 53 -10.65 2.99 -20.28
CA ARG A 53 -9.33 3.63 -20.39
C ARG A 53 -9.42 5.15 -20.34
N ILE A 54 -10.37 5.75 -21.06
CA ILE A 54 -10.59 7.21 -21.03
C ILE A 54 -10.98 7.65 -19.62
N PHE A 55 -11.88 6.92 -18.96
CA PHE A 55 -12.24 7.19 -17.57
C PHE A 55 -11.03 7.10 -16.64
N CYS A 56 -10.20 6.05 -16.77
CA CYS A 56 -9.00 5.87 -15.97
C CYS A 56 -8.00 7.03 -16.12
N ILE A 57 -7.86 7.60 -17.33
CA ILE A 57 -7.00 8.76 -17.58
C ILE A 57 -7.51 9.97 -16.78
N VAL A 58 -8.81 10.29 -16.88
CA VAL A 58 -9.41 11.42 -16.14
C VAL A 58 -9.34 11.18 -14.64
N PHE A 59 -9.59 9.96 -14.19
CA PHE A 59 -9.50 9.56 -12.80
C PHE A 59 -8.09 9.74 -12.23
N ALA A 60 -7.06 9.27 -12.94
CA ALA A 60 -5.66 9.42 -12.51
C ALA A 60 -5.21 10.89 -12.52
N LEU A 61 -5.64 11.68 -13.52
CA LEU A 61 -5.28 13.09 -13.67
C LEU A 61 -5.63 13.92 -12.41
N PHE A 62 -6.81 13.70 -11.84
CA PHE A 62 -7.23 14.38 -10.61
C PHE A 62 -6.87 13.60 -9.35
N GLY A 63 -6.91 12.26 -9.41
CA GLY A 63 -6.67 11.38 -8.27
C GLY A 63 -5.24 11.42 -7.76
N ILE A 64 -4.23 11.47 -8.65
CA ILE A 64 -2.81 11.50 -8.23
C ILE A 64 -2.49 12.79 -7.45
N PRO A 65 -2.80 14.01 -7.94
CA PRO A 65 -2.58 15.23 -7.16
C PRO A 65 -3.33 15.24 -5.83
N LEU A 66 -4.59 14.80 -5.80
CA LEU A 66 -5.38 14.71 -4.58
C LEU A 66 -4.76 13.71 -3.58
N ASN A 67 -4.28 12.58 -4.06
CA ASN A 67 -3.60 11.59 -3.23
C ASN A 67 -2.29 12.14 -2.66
N LEU A 68 -1.51 12.92 -3.42
CA LEU A 68 -0.29 13.57 -2.90
C LEU A 68 -0.61 14.55 -1.75
N VAL A 69 -1.67 15.35 -1.89
CA VAL A 69 -2.14 16.23 -0.81
C VAL A 69 -2.59 15.41 0.41
N LEU A 70 -3.36 14.34 0.18
CA LEU A 70 -3.80 13.44 1.23
C LEU A 70 -2.63 12.80 1.98
N LEU A 71 -1.61 12.31 1.27
CA LEU A 71 -0.40 11.72 1.88
C LEU A 71 0.35 12.74 2.72
N ASN A 72 0.45 13.99 2.28
CA ASN A 72 1.06 15.06 3.07
C ASN A 72 0.27 15.32 4.36
N GLU A 73 -1.05 15.44 4.28
CA GLU A 73 -1.91 15.63 5.46
C GLU A 73 -1.83 14.45 6.43
N ILE A 74 -1.89 13.21 5.95
CA ILE A 74 -1.72 12.00 6.78
C ILE A 74 -0.33 12.02 7.44
N GLY A 75 0.72 12.35 6.68
CA GLY A 75 2.08 12.47 7.20
C GLY A 75 2.19 13.52 8.32
N GLN A 76 1.55 14.70 8.15
CA GLN A 76 1.51 15.71 9.20
C GLN A 76 0.73 15.22 10.43
N LEU A 77 -0.41 14.56 10.24
CA LEU A 77 -1.19 14.00 11.35
C LEU A 77 -0.40 12.94 12.13
N MET A 78 0.36 12.09 11.44
CA MET A 78 1.26 11.13 12.07
C MET A 78 2.34 11.83 12.88
N LEU A 79 2.99 12.85 12.31
CA LEU A 79 4.00 13.66 13.03
C LEU A 79 3.41 14.38 14.25
N LEU A 80 2.21 14.96 14.13
CA LEU A 80 1.51 15.61 15.24
C LEU A 80 1.18 14.61 16.35
N GLY A 81 0.76 13.40 15.99
CA GLY A 81 0.56 12.30 16.94
C GLY A 81 1.84 11.99 17.71
N VAL A 82 2.97 11.86 17.00
CA VAL A 82 4.29 11.63 17.62
C VAL A 82 4.70 12.79 18.53
N GLN A 83 4.50 14.03 18.09
CA GLN A 83 4.82 15.22 18.89
C GLN A 83 3.96 15.32 20.16
N ARG A 84 2.67 14.98 20.09
CA ARG A 84 1.80 14.92 21.27
C ARG A 84 2.27 13.86 22.25
N CYS A 85 2.63 12.67 21.77
CA CYS A 85 3.21 11.62 22.60
C CYS A 85 4.54 12.06 23.22
N ALA A 86 5.38 12.75 22.45
CA ALA A 86 6.66 13.28 22.92
C ALA A 86 6.46 14.31 24.03
N HIS A 87 5.54 15.27 23.86
CA HIS A 87 5.24 16.28 24.89
C HIS A 87 4.75 15.64 26.20
N ARG A 88 3.86 14.64 26.10
CA ARG A 88 3.36 13.90 27.27
C ARG A 88 4.48 13.14 28.00
N LEU A 89 5.47 12.63 27.26
CA LEU A 89 6.63 11.96 27.84
C LEU A 89 7.66 12.96 28.39
N GLU A 90 7.83 14.12 27.78
CA GLU A 90 8.68 15.21 28.27
C GLU A 90 8.18 15.81 29.58
N GLU A 91 6.87 15.86 29.80
CA GLU A 91 6.29 16.23 31.10
C GLU A 91 6.68 15.24 32.21
N VAL A 92 6.87 13.97 31.87
CA VAL A 92 7.29 12.92 32.80
C VAL A 92 8.81 12.84 32.95
N PHE A 93 9.56 13.14 31.88
CA PHE A 93 11.02 13.03 31.81
C PHE A 93 11.63 14.41 31.50
N HIS A 94 12.32 15.02 32.48
CA HIS A 94 12.93 16.37 32.44
C HIS A 94 14.01 16.64 31.35
N TRP A 95 14.11 15.84 30.28
CA TRP A 95 15.13 15.92 29.24
C TRP A 95 14.59 16.51 27.92
N ARG A 96 14.18 17.78 27.95
CA ARG A 96 13.39 18.44 26.89
C ARG A 96 13.94 18.31 25.45
N ASN A 97 15.23 18.60 25.22
CA ASN A 97 15.75 18.65 23.83
C ASN A 97 16.12 17.28 23.26
N LYS A 98 16.63 16.36 24.09
CA LYS A 98 17.01 15.01 23.64
C LYS A 98 15.79 14.12 23.44
N ALA A 99 14.75 14.30 24.27
CA ALA A 99 13.51 13.52 24.21
C ALA A 99 12.75 13.73 22.89
N SER A 100 12.60 14.98 22.42
CA SER A 100 11.92 15.27 21.15
C SER A 100 12.58 14.59 19.95
N PHE A 101 13.92 14.57 19.89
CA PHE A 101 14.65 13.88 18.82
C PHE A 101 14.52 12.36 18.93
N LEU A 102 14.71 11.80 20.14
CA LEU A 102 14.54 10.38 20.43
C LEU A 102 13.14 9.87 20.09
N MET A 103 12.11 10.67 20.35
CA MET A 103 10.72 10.29 20.06
C MET A 103 10.42 10.27 18.56
N LYS A 104 10.97 11.23 17.80
CA LYS A 104 10.85 11.24 16.33
C LYS A 104 11.56 10.02 15.73
N THR A 105 12.77 9.71 16.19
CA THR A 105 13.51 8.53 15.70
C THR A 105 12.84 7.23 16.13
N CYS A 106 12.38 7.10 17.37
CA CYS A 106 11.60 5.95 17.82
C CYS A 106 10.34 5.77 16.98
N ALA A 107 9.59 6.84 16.69
CA ALA A 107 8.38 6.73 15.86
C ALA A 107 8.68 6.26 14.43
N LEU A 108 9.79 6.71 13.83
CA LEU A 108 10.22 6.21 12.53
C LEU A 108 10.57 4.72 12.59
N VAL A 109 11.30 4.27 13.62
CA VAL A 109 11.63 2.85 13.84
C VAL A 109 10.37 2.01 14.10
N THR A 110 9.43 2.52 14.91
CA THR A 110 8.15 1.86 15.15
C THR A 110 7.35 1.75 13.86
N GLY A 111 7.33 2.79 13.03
CA GLY A 111 6.69 2.73 11.71
C GLY A 111 7.36 1.73 10.76
N LEU A 112 8.69 1.59 10.80
CA LEU A 112 9.41 0.56 10.02
C LEU A 112 8.93 -0.84 10.43
N LEU A 113 8.81 -1.09 11.73
CA LEU A 113 8.28 -2.35 12.24
C LEU A 113 6.83 -2.56 11.81
N LEU A 114 5.97 -1.57 11.97
CA LEU A 114 4.53 -1.67 11.70
C LEU A 114 4.17 -1.76 10.21
N PHE A 115 4.86 -0.99 9.35
CA PHE A 115 4.51 -0.89 7.93
C PHE A 115 5.34 -1.78 7.02
N LEU A 116 6.55 -2.20 7.43
CA LEU A 116 7.45 -2.99 6.57
C LEU A 116 7.68 -4.42 7.08
N LEU A 117 7.85 -4.62 8.40
CA LEU A 117 8.27 -5.91 8.97
C LEU A 117 7.12 -6.74 9.54
N LEU A 118 6.04 -6.12 10.01
CA LEU A 118 4.86 -6.80 10.52
C LEU A 118 3.95 -7.36 9.40
N PRO A 119 3.63 -6.62 8.31
CA PRO A 119 2.73 -7.10 7.26
C PRO A 119 3.15 -8.41 6.58
N PRO A 120 4.45 -8.69 6.34
CA PRO A 120 4.91 -9.97 5.79
C PRO A 120 4.45 -11.21 6.57
N LEU A 121 4.29 -11.12 7.89
CA LEU A 121 3.75 -12.22 8.71
C LEU A 121 2.29 -12.51 8.35
N LEU A 122 1.51 -11.45 8.13
CA LEU A 122 0.11 -11.56 7.74
C LEU A 122 -0.02 -12.04 6.27
N PHE A 123 0.87 -11.61 5.38
CA PHE A 123 0.91 -12.14 4.00
C PHE A 123 1.30 -13.62 3.98
N SER A 124 2.21 -14.06 4.86
CA SER A 124 2.58 -15.48 4.94
C SER A 124 1.41 -16.36 5.39
N ASP A 125 0.63 -15.93 6.39
CA ASP A 125 -0.59 -16.65 6.82
C ASP A 125 -1.71 -16.63 5.76
N LYS A 126 -1.90 -15.49 5.08
CA LYS A 126 -3.08 -15.28 4.21
C LYS A 126 -2.88 -15.56 2.75
N GLU A 127 -1.67 -15.46 2.24
CA GLU A 127 -1.34 -15.69 0.83
C GLU A 127 -0.52 -16.98 0.64
N GLY A 128 -0.04 -17.58 1.73
CA GLY A 128 0.86 -18.74 1.68
C GLY A 128 2.26 -18.41 1.16
N TRP A 129 2.61 -17.12 1.10
CA TRP A 129 3.94 -16.65 0.71
C TRP A 129 4.97 -16.93 1.80
N SER A 130 6.24 -17.02 1.43
CA SER A 130 7.32 -16.97 2.39
C SER A 130 7.46 -15.56 3.00
N TYR A 131 8.12 -15.45 4.14
CA TYR A 131 8.31 -14.16 4.81
C TYR A 131 9.11 -13.17 3.93
N ASP A 132 10.11 -13.66 3.21
CA ASP A 132 10.93 -12.88 2.29
C ASP A 132 10.13 -12.37 1.08
N GLU A 133 9.22 -13.18 0.53
CA GLU A 133 8.27 -12.75 -0.51
C GLU A 133 7.32 -11.68 0.01
N GLY A 134 6.79 -11.85 1.22
CA GLY A 134 5.92 -10.85 1.87
C GLY A 134 6.66 -9.53 2.15
N PHE A 135 7.93 -9.60 2.54
CA PHE A 135 8.79 -8.43 2.74
C PHE A 135 9.10 -7.73 1.42
N TYR A 136 9.45 -8.49 0.39
CA TYR A 136 9.63 -8.00 -0.97
C TYR A 136 8.39 -7.27 -1.48
N TYR A 137 7.22 -7.90 -1.38
CA TYR A 137 5.93 -7.29 -1.74
C TYR A 137 5.70 -5.98 -0.98
N SER A 138 5.97 -5.95 0.33
CA SER A 138 5.77 -4.76 1.16
C SER A 138 6.64 -3.59 0.69
N PHE A 139 7.92 -3.85 0.46
CA PHE A 139 8.85 -2.82 -0.01
C PHE A 139 8.51 -2.32 -1.41
N ILE A 140 8.28 -3.22 -2.38
CA ILE A 140 7.94 -2.88 -3.78
C ILE A 140 6.61 -2.11 -3.86
N THR A 141 5.65 -2.45 -3.00
CA THR A 141 4.35 -1.78 -2.91
C THR A 141 4.49 -0.38 -2.34
N LEU A 142 5.11 -0.22 -1.17
CA LEU A 142 5.19 1.08 -0.49
C LEU A 142 6.13 2.06 -1.20
N SER A 143 7.15 1.56 -1.90
CA SER A 143 8.03 2.36 -2.77
C SER A 143 7.40 2.73 -4.10
N THR A 144 6.14 2.34 -4.36
CA THR A 144 5.40 2.61 -5.60
C THR A 144 6.00 2.00 -6.86
N ILE A 145 6.85 0.98 -6.74
CA ILE A 145 7.43 0.27 -7.89
C ILE A 145 6.38 -0.64 -8.54
N GLY A 146 5.67 -1.43 -7.73
CA GLY A 146 4.48 -2.16 -8.16
C GLY A 146 4.67 -3.13 -9.33
N PHE A 147 5.66 -4.03 -9.30
CA PHE A 147 5.92 -4.97 -10.40
C PHE A 147 4.70 -5.84 -10.79
N GLY A 148 3.84 -6.17 -9.82
CA GLY A 148 2.62 -6.95 -10.07
C GLY A 148 2.82 -8.46 -10.19
N ASP A 149 4.03 -8.93 -9.88
CA ASP A 149 4.39 -10.35 -9.70
C ASP A 149 3.72 -10.94 -8.45
N TYR A 150 3.73 -10.20 -7.34
CA TYR A 150 2.98 -10.50 -6.13
C TYR A 150 1.84 -9.49 -5.96
N VAL A 151 0.60 -9.99 -5.90
CA VAL A 151 -0.57 -9.18 -5.60
C VAL A 151 -1.54 -9.96 -4.73
N ILE A 152 -2.04 -9.31 -3.68
CA ILE A 152 -2.92 -9.92 -2.70
C ILE A 152 -4.29 -10.32 -3.27
N GLY A 153 -4.85 -11.41 -2.74
CA GLY A 153 -6.20 -11.85 -3.05
C GLY A 153 -6.41 -12.24 -4.52
N MET A 154 -5.35 -12.75 -5.15
CA MET A 154 -5.31 -13.18 -6.55
C MET A 154 -5.04 -14.68 -6.72
N ASN A 155 -4.89 -15.45 -5.63
CA ASN A 155 -4.75 -16.90 -5.69
C ASN A 155 -6.14 -17.57 -5.77
N PRO A 156 -6.43 -18.40 -6.79
CA PRO A 156 -7.72 -19.08 -6.91
C PRO A 156 -7.92 -20.18 -5.85
N ASP A 157 -6.82 -20.72 -5.30
CA ASP A 157 -6.86 -21.84 -4.38
C ASP A 157 -7.08 -21.40 -2.92
N GLN A 158 -7.08 -20.10 -2.65
CA GLN A 158 -7.25 -19.54 -1.31
C GLN A 158 -8.52 -18.71 -1.19
N ALA A 159 -9.25 -18.90 -0.08
CA ALA A 159 -10.46 -18.15 0.23
C ALA A 159 -10.13 -16.93 1.10
N TYR A 160 -10.26 -15.74 0.52
CA TYR A 160 -9.97 -14.48 1.21
C TYR A 160 -11.23 -13.86 1.81
N PRO A 161 -11.17 -13.35 3.05
CA PRO A 161 -12.25 -12.52 3.59
C PRO A 161 -12.44 -11.23 2.79
N SER A 162 -13.67 -10.76 2.61
CA SER A 162 -13.97 -9.55 1.83
C SER A 162 -13.32 -8.27 2.37
N TRP A 163 -13.06 -8.22 3.69
CA TRP A 163 -12.40 -7.09 4.35
C TRP A 163 -10.90 -7.00 4.05
N TYR A 164 -10.27 -8.11 3.65
CA TYR A 164 -8.82 -8.23 3.54
C TYR A 164 -8.21 -7.21 2.57
N LYS A 165 -8.68 -7.17 1.31
CA LYS A 165 -8.19 -6.21 0.30
C LYS A 165 -8.40 -4.75 0.73
N ASN A 166 -9.51 -4.45 1.40
CA ASN A 166 -9.79 -3.10 1.90
C ASN A 166 -8.81 -2.69 3.01
N VAL A 167 -8.53 -3.59 3.96
CA VAL A 167 -7.54 -3.34 5.03
C VAL A 167 -6.15 -3.12 4.44
N ILE A 168 -5.72 -3.95 3.48
CA ILE A 168 -4.43 -3.77 2.80
C ILE A 168 -4.40 -2.46 2.01
N SER A 169 -5.50 -2.09 1.33
CA SER A 169 -5.60 -0.80 0.63
C SER A 169 -5.40 0.39 1.57
N LEU A 170 -5.98 0.34 2.78
CA LEU A 170 -5.76 1.37 3.81
C LEU A 170 -4.32 1.34 4.31
N TRP A 171 -3.76 0.17 4.58
CA TRP A 171 -2.35 0.01 4.98
C TRP A 171 -1.40 0.64 3.96
N ILE A 172 -1.64 0.49 2.65
CA ILE A 172 -0.85 1.12 1.59
C ILE A 172 -0.85 2.65 1.74
N LEU A 173 -2.02 3.27 1.95
CA LEU A 173 -2.13 4.74 2.11
C LEU A 173 -1.32 5.24 3.32
N PHE A 174 -1.47 4.59 4.49
CA PHE A 174 -0.71 4.96 5.69
C PHE A 174 0.78 4.65 5.57
N GLY A 175 1.14 3.51 4.97
CA GLY A 175 2.52 3.09 4.78
C GLY A 175 3.27 4.01 3.83
N MET A 176 2.64 4.49 2.76
CA MET A 176 3.24 5.48 1.87
C MET A 176 3.42 6.84 2.54
N ALA A 177 2.45 7.28 3.35
CA ALA A 177 2.60 8.51 4.13
C ALA A 177 3.79 8.40 5.10
N TRP A 178 3.96 7.25 5.76
CA TRP A 178 5.12 6.97 6.58
C TRP A 178 6.43 6.96 5.78
N LEU A 179 6.46 6.33 4.60
CA LEU A 179 7.67 6.29 3.76
C LEU A 179 8.09 7.69 3.30
N ALA A 180 7.12 8.56 2.96
CA ALA A 180 7.38 9.96 2.64
C ALA A 180 8.01 10.72 3.83
N LEU A 181 7.60 10.43 5.06
CA LEU A 181 8.23 11.00 6.27
C LEU A 181 9.66 10.51 6.46
N VAL A 182 9.94 9.23 6.20
CA VAL A 182 11.30 8.68 6.25
C VAL A 182 12.19 9.39 5.24
N ILE A 183 11.74 9.56 3.99
CA ILE A 183 12.49 10.28 2.96
C ILE A 183 12.77 11.72 3.42
N LYS A 184 11.76 12.42 3.92
CA LYS A 184 11.93 13.79 4.44
C LYS A 184 12.93 13.86 5.60
N PHE A 185 12.91 12.88 6.49
CA PHE A 185 13.86 12.80 7.60
C PHE A 185 15.29 12.54 7.10
N CYS A 186 15.48 11.65 6.13
CA CYS A 186 16.78 11.39 5.49
C CYS A 186 17.34 12.65 4.82
N ILE A 187 16.50 13.41 4.11
CA ILE A 187 16.90 14.69 3.49
C ILE A 187 17.38 15.67 4.56
N ASN A 188 16.65 15.82 5.66
CA ASN A 188 17.00 16.72 6.77
C ASN A 188 18.26 16.28 7.57
N ILE A 189 18.75 15.06 7.40
CA ILE A 189 20.05 14.63 7.97
C ILE A 189 21.19 14.96 7.01
N LEU A 190 20.91 14.99 5.71
CA LEU A 190 21.92 15.21 4.67
C LEU A 190 22.25 16.70 4.48
N GLU A 191 21.26 17.59 4.69
CA GLU A 191 21.41 19.05 4.76
C GLU A 191 22.02 19.51 6.09
#